data_AF-A0A6I2WZ14-F1
#
_entry.id   AF-A0A6I2WZ14-F1
#
_cell.length_a   1.000
_cell.length_b   1.000
_cell.length_c   1.000
_cell.angle_alpha   90.00
_cell.angle_beta   90.00
_cell.angle_gamma   90.00
#
_symmetry.space_group_name_H-M   'P 1'
#
loop_
_entity.id
_entity.type
_entity.pdbx_description
1 polymer ?
#
loop_
_entity_poly.entity_id
_entity_poly.type
_entity_poly.pdbx_seq_one_letter_code
_entity_poly.pdbx_strand_id
1 'polypeptide(L)' 'MRLIVSQALDWLRPGGVLLVEFGYRQAPVVLDLLASSGYREFGIRQDFTGRDRIAYARR' A
#
# COMPACT_ATOMS: atom_id res chain seq x y z
N MET A 1 7.51 -5.64 -3.48
CA MET A 1 6.29 -4.83 -3.24
C MET A 1 5.23 -5.03 -4.32
N ARG A 2 5.55 -4.88 -5.62
CA ARG A 2 4.59 -5.08 -6.73
C ARG A 2 3.71 -6.34 -6.62
N LEU A 3 4.30 -7.53 -6.42
CA LEU A 3 3.55 -8.79 -6.31
C LEU A 3 2.57 -8.80 -5.12
N ILE A 4 3.01 -8.29 -3.96
CA ILE A 4 2.17 -8.22 -2.76
C ILE A 4 0.97 -7.29 -3.00
N VAL A 5 1.22 -6.10 -3.54
CA VAL A 5 0.17 -5.11 -3.82
C VAL A 5 -0.83 -5.65 -4.84
N SER A 6 -0.36 -6.27 -5.94
CA SER A 6 -1.26 -6.77 -6.99
C SER A 6 -2.06 -7.99 -6.57
N GLN A 7 -1.47 -8.92 -5.80
CA GLN A 7 -2.13 -10.17 -5.45
C GLN A 7 -2.98 -10.07 -4.19
N ALA A 8 -2.68 -9.17 -3.25
CA ALA A 8 -3.39 -9.11 -1.97
C ALA A 8 -4.90 -8.89 -2.11
N LEU A 9 -5.38 -8.27 -3.19
CA LEU A 9 -6.82 -8.16 -3.48
C LEU A 9 -7.52 -9.52 -3.55
N ASP A 10 -6.84 -10.56 -4.06
CA ASP A 10 -7.42 -11.91 -4.17
C ASP A 10 -7.58 -12.58 -2.80
N TRP A 11 -6.76 -12.19 -1.82
CA TRP A 11 -6.71 -12.79 -0.49
C TRP A 11 -7.50 -12.01 0.57
N LEU A 12 -7.73 -10.71 0.36
CA LEU A 12 -8.46 -9.88 1.30
C LEU A 12 -9.97 -10.13 1.21
N ARG A 13 -10.66 -10.24 2.34
CA ARG A 13 -12.14 -10.16 2.37
C ARG A 13 -12.60 -8.76 1.93
N PRO A 14 -13.86 -8.58 1.48
CA PRO A 14 -14.40 -7.24 1.25
C PRO A 14 -14.20 -6.33 2.49
N GLY A 15 -13.62 -5.14 2.30
CA GLY A 15 -13.28 -4.23 3.39
C GLY A 15 -11.97 -4.57 4.15
N GLY A 16 -11.28 -5.65 3.77
CA GLY A 16 -9.98 -6.02 4.32
C GLY A 16 -8.88 -5.02 3.92
N VAL A 17 -7.83 -4.95 4.75
CA VAL A 17 -6.77 -3.96 4.62
C VAL A 17 -5.42 -4.64 4.40
N LEU A 18 -4.68 -4.17 3.41
CA LEU A 18 -3.25 -4.41 3.23
C LEU A 18 -2.48 -3.28 3.94
N LEU A 19 -1.54 -3.64 4.81
CA LEU A 19 -0.56 -2.73 5.43
C LEU A 19 0.84 -3.29 5.19
N VAL A 20 1.71 -2.49 4.58
CA VAL A 20 3.07 -2.92 4.26
C VAL A 20 4.06 -1.82 4.61
N GLU A 21 5.07 -2.17 5.40
CA GLU A 21 6.22 -1.30 5.64
C GLU A 21 7.20 -1.34 4.45
N PHE A 22 7.75 -0.18 4.10
CA PHE A 22 8.72 -0.04 3.03
C PHE A 22 9.83 0.98 3.36
N GLY A 23 10.90 0.97 2.56
CA GLY A 23 12.01 1.91 2.71
C GLY A 23 11.68 3.30 2.13
N TYR A 24 12.11 4.37 2.81
CA TYR A 24 11.75 5.77 2.53
C TYR A 24 11.97 6.27 1.08
N ARG A 25 12.73 5.58 0.23
CA ARG A 25 12.97 5.96 -1.17
C ARG A 25 11.94 5.44 -2.17
N GLN A 26 10.98 4.62 -1.73
CA GLN A 26 10.11 3.86 -2.64
C GLN A 26 8.66 4.37 -2.69
N ALA A 27 8.32 5.44 -1.96
CA ALA A 27 6.93 5.91 -1.85
C ALA A 27 6.23 6.21 -3.19
N PRO A 28 6.85 6.89 -4.18
CA PRO A 28 6.17 7.17 -5.45
C PRO A 28 5.82 5.90 -6.23
N VAL A 29 6.76 4.96 -6.34
CA VAL A 29 6.54 3.68 -7.03
C VAL A 29 5.44 2.85 -6.37
N VAL A 30 5.35 2.92 -5.03
CA VAL A 30 4.30 2.22 -4.27
C VAL A 30 2.93 2.84 -4.50
N LEU A 31 2.85 4.16 -4.53
CA LEU A 31 1.61 4.88 -4.85
C LEU A 31 1.12 4.56 -6.26
N ASP A 32 2.00 4.57 -7.26
CA ASP A 32 1.64 4.23 -8.64
C ASP A 32 1.12 2.79 -8.74
N LEU A 33 1.76 1.85 -8.04
CA LEU A 33 1.29 0.46 -7.96
C LEU A 33 -0.09 0.37 -7.31
N LEU A 34 -0.33 1.08 -6.21
CA LEU A 34 -1.62 1.10 -5.52
C LEU A 34 -2.72 1.73 -6.38
N ALA A 35 -2.42 2.84 -7.05
CA ALA A 35 -3.35 3.54 -7.94
C ALA A 35 -3.70 2.71 -9.18
N SER A 36 -2.75 1.91 -9.69
CA SER A 36 -3.01 0.95 -10.77
C SER A 36 -3.68 -0.35 -10.30
N SER A 37 -3.91 -0.50 -8.99
CA SER A 37 -4.57 -1.67 -8.39
C SER A 37 -6.03 -1.38 -8.06
N GLY A 38 -6.89 -2.41 -8.04
CA GLY A 38 -8.33 -2.28 -7.78
C GLY A 38 -8.74 -2.00 -6.33
N TYR A 39 -7.90 -1.33 -5.52
CA TYR A 39 -8.25 -0.95 -4.15
C TYR A 39 -9.21 0.24 -4.12
N ARG A 40 -10.12 0.27 -3.15
CA ARG A 40 -11.08 1.36 -2.96
C ARG A 40 -10.49 2.58 -2.27
N GLU A 41 -9.53 2.36 -1.38
CA GLU A 41 -8.78 3.41 -0.68
C GLU A 41 -7.34 2.98 -0.53
N PHE A 42 -6.41 3.92 -0.67
CA PHE A 42 -4.99 3.66 -0.46
C PHE A 42 -4.25 4.93 -0.10
N GLY A 43 -3.02 4.79 0.39
CA GLY A 43 -2.15 5.92 0.66
C GLY A 43 -0.87 5.53 1.37
N ILE A 44 -0.11 6.57 1.74
CA ILE A 44 1.13 6.47 2.49
C ILE A 44 0.94 7.12 3.86
N ARG A 45 1.48 6.50 4.90
CA ARG A 45 1.59 7.05 6.26
C ARG A 45 3.05 7.19 6.64
N GLN A 46 3.33 8.26 7.37
CA GLN A 46 4.64 8.54 7.91
C GLN A 46 4.83 7.89 9.27
N ASP A 47 6.08 7.55 9.58
CA ASP A 47 6.49 7.23 10.96
C ASP A 47 6.59 8.50 11.82
N PHE A 48 6.90 8.33 13.11
CA PHE A 48 7.09 9.45 14.03
C PHE A 48 8.28 10.36 13.68
N THR A 49 9.15 9.96 12.75
CA THR A 49 10.26 10.78 12.26
C THR A 49 9.91 11.54 10.97
N GLY A 50 8.65 11.47 10.52
CA GLY A 50 8.17 12.13 9.32
C GLY A 50 8.60 11.45 8.01
N ARG A 51 9.06 10.19 8.08
CA ARG A 51 9.45 9.43 6.89
C ARG A 51 8.29 8.59 6.40
N ASP A 52 8.08 8.58 5.09
CA ASP A 52 7.15 7.67 4.45
C ASP A 52 7.57 6.22 4.72
N ARG A 53 6.72 5.47 5.43
CA ARG A 53 7.04 4.11 5.88
C ARG A 53 5.98 3.09 5.59
N ILE A 54 4.71 3.47 5.67
CA ILE A 54 3.62 2.51 5.62
C ILE A 54 2.75 2.80 4.43
N ALA A 55 2.61 1.81 3.56
CA ALA A 55 1.60 1.80 2.51
C ALA A 55 0.37 1.09 3.05
N TYR A 56 -0.80 1.70 2.89
CA TYR A 56 -2.07 1.06 3.23
C TYR A 56 -2.98 1.01 2.01
N ALA A 57 -3.81 -0.03 1.94
CA ALA A 57 -4.81 -0.19 0.89
C ALA A 57 -6.01 -0.99 1.40
N ARG A 58 -7.23 -0.68 0.94
CA ARG A 58 -8.48 -1.34 1.35
C ARG A 58 -9.18 -1.95 0.14
N ARG A 59 -9.52 -3.24 0.23
CA ARG A 59 -10.31 -3.95 -0.80
C ARG A 59 -11.74 -3.44 -0.85
#